data_AF-A0A4P9Y6H0-F1
#
_entry.id   AF-A0A4P9Y6H0-F1
#
_cell.length_a   1.000
_cell.length_b   1.000
_cell.length_c   1.000
_cell.angle_alpha   90.00
_cell.angle_beta   90.00
_cell.angle_gamma   90.00
#
_symmetry.space_group_name_H-M   'P 1'
#
loop_
_entity.id
_entity.type
_entity.pdbx_description
1 polymer ?
#
loop_
_entity_poly.entity_id
_entity_poly.type
_entity_poly.pdbx_seq_one_letter_code
_entity_poly.pdbx_strand_id
1 'polypeptide(L)'
;ALMQAFWANQLADVERGPHDYRVHQLPLARIKKVMKSDDEVKKQMISAEAPLIFAKACEIMILELTMRAWIHAEENKRRTLQRSDIATAITKSDMFDFLIDI
;
A
#
# COMPACT_ATOMS: atom_id res chain seq x y z
N ALA A 1 -19.19 -4.33 1.68
CA ALA A 1 -19.06 -5.74 1.23
C ALA A 1 -17.62 -6.08 0.81
N LEU A 2 -17.15 -5.67 -0.38
CA LEU A 2 -15.83 -6.08 -0.89
C LEU A 2 -14.65 -5.60 -0.03
N MET A 3 -14.57 -4.29 0.24
CA MET A 3 -13.46 -3.75 1.04
C MET A 3 -13.47 -4.23 2.50
N GLN A 4 -14.65 -4.44 3.08
CA GLN A 4 -14.78 -5.01 4.43
C GLN A 4 -14.25 -6.46 4.48
N ALA A 5 -14.61 -7.29 3.49
CA ALA A 5 -14.10 -8.65 3.39
C ALA A 5 -12.58 -8.69 3.14
N PHE A 6 -12.07 -7.81 2.28
CA PHE A 6 -10.64 -7.62 2.07
C PHE A 6 -9.93 -7.32 3.39
N TRP A 7 -10.38 -6.30 4.14
CA TRP A 7 -9.75 -5.91 5.40
C TRP A 7 -9.87 -6.99 6.48
N ALA A 8 -11.01 -7.69 6.58
CA ALA A 8 -11.15 -8.82 7.48
C ALA A 8 -10.14 -9.94 7.18
N ASN A 9 -9.91 -10.23 5.90
CA ASN A 9 -8.92 -11.22 5.48
C ASN A 9 -7.49 -10.75 5.75
N GLN A 10 -7.16 -9.49 5.44
CA GLN A 10 -5.84 -8.92 5.73
C GLN A 10 -5.54 -8.93 7.24
N LEU A 11 -6.52 -8.60 8.08
CA LEU A 11 -6.37 -8.64 9.52
C LEU A 11 -6.15 -10.06 10.03
N ALA A 12 -6.93 -11.03 9.54
CA ALA A 12 -6.74 -12.43 9.90
C ALA A 12 -5.36 -12.97 9.47
N ASP A 13 -4.85 -12.58 8.30
CA ASP A 13 -3.52 -12.93 7.82
C ASP A 13 -2.41 -12.31 8.69
N VAL A 14 -2.57 -11.05 9.09
CA VAL A 14 -1.62 -10.37 9.99
C VAL A 14 -1.64 -10.94 11.41
N GLU A 15 -2.77 -11.48 11.88
CA GLU A 15 -2.87 -12.08 13.22
C GLU A 15 -2.42 -13.55 13.27
N ARG A 16 -2.64 -14.31 12.18
CA ARG A 16 -2.54 -15.79 12.19
C ARG A 16 -1.57 -16.35 11.16
N GLY A 17 -1.13 -15.55 10.20
CA GLY A 17 -0.26 -15.97 9.12
C GLY A 17 1.15 -16.32 9.63
N PRO A 18 1.88 -17.23 8.94
CA PRO A 18 3.27 -17.49 9.26
C PRO A 18 4.09 -16.23 9.00
N HIS A 19 4.58 -15.59 10.06
CA HIS A 19 5.42 -14.41 9.95
C HIS A 19 6.86 -14.79 9.54
N ASP A 20 7.08 -15.16 8.27
CA ASP A 20 8.44 -15.28 7.75
C ASP A 20 9.00 -13.89 7.43
N TYR A 21 9.60 -13.27 8.44
CA TYR A 21 10.23 -11.95 8.35
C TYR A 21 11.49 -11.89 7.46
N ARG A 22 11.79 -12.96 6.71
CA ARG A 22 12.89 -13.01 5.74
C ARG A 22 12.41 -12.83 4.31
N VAL A 23 11.12 -13.02 4.04
CA VAL A 23 10.55 -12.97 2.69
C VAL A 23 9.48 -11.88 2.63
N HIS A 24 9.79 -10.81 1.91
CA HIS A 24 8.88 -9.68 1.70
C HIS A 24 8.70 -9.42 0.21
N GLN A 25 7.49 -9.02 -0.19
CA GLN A 25 7.23 -8.56 -1.57
C GLN A 25 8.04 -7.32 -1.92
N LEU A 26 8.36 -6.49 -0.93
CA LEU A 26 9.12 -5.26 -1.08
C LEU A 26 10.47 -5.36 -0.36
N PRO A 27 11.58 -5.00 -1.03
CA PRO A 27 12.91 -5.09 -0.42
C PRO A 27 13.12 -4.04 0.67
N LEU A 28 13.38 -4.48 1.91
CA LEU A 28 13.55 -3.61 3.09
C LEU A 28 14.61 -2.52 2.90
N ALA A 29 15.70 -2.82 2.18
CA ALA A 29 16.74 -1.84 1.89
C ALA A 29 16.23 -0.66 1.03
N ARG A 30 15.28 -0.90 0.12
CA ARG A 30 14.67 0.17 -0.70
C ARG A 30 13.68 0.98 0.11
N ILE A 31 12.87 0.33 0.95
CA ILE A 31 11.99 1.00 1.90
C ILE A 31 12.81 1.95 2.79
N LYS A 32 13.88 1.44 3.41
CA LYS A 32 14.79 2.25 4.23
C LYS A 32 15.41 3.41 3.44
N LYS A 33 15.75 3.21 2.15
CA LYS A 33 16.29 4.27 1.30
C LYS A 33 15.26 5.38 1.03
N VAL A 34 13.99 5.04 0.81
CA VAL A 34 12.89 6.01 0.67
C VAL A 34 12.65 6.75 1.99
N MET A 35 12.61 6.06 3.13
CA MET A 35 12.50 6.72 4.45
C MET A 35 13.64 7.73 4.68
N LYS A 36 14.84 7.43 4.15
CA LYS A 36 16.05 8.26 4.26
C LYS A 36 16.16 9.37 3.21
N SER A 37 15.20 9.51 2.29
CA SER A 37 15.20 10.63 1.34
C SER A 37 14.79 11.94 2.01
N ASP A 38 14.09 11.86 3.15
CA ASP A 38 13.87 12.98 4.04
C ASP A 38 15.18 13.32 4.79
N ASP A 39 15.64 14.57 4.65
CA ASP A 39 16.92 15.04 5.22
C ASP A 39 16.93 15.02 6.76
N GLU A 40 15.78 15.16 7.41
CA GLU A 40 15.66 15.07 8.87
C GLU A 40 15.82 13.61 9.34
N VAL A 41 15.23 12.66 8.60
CA VAL A 41 15.36 11.23 8.88
C VAL A 41 16.74 10.71 8.48
N LYS A 42 17.38 11.30 7.45
CA LYS A 42 18.67 10.87 6.89
C LYS A 42 19.76 10.74 7.95
N LYS A 43 19.81 11.69 8.88
CA LYS A 43 20.81 11.74 9.96
C LYS A 43 20.48 10.85 11.17
N GLN A 44 19.24 10.38 11.29
CA GLN A 44 18.78 9.60 12.45
C GLN A 44 19.07 8.10 12.29
N MET A 45 18.82 7.29 13.31
CA MET A 45 18.76 5.84 13.13
C MET A 45 17.32 5.42 12.86
N ILE A 46 17.11 4.40 12.02
CA ILE A 46 15.80 3.82 11.77
C ILE A 46 15.78 2.44 12.43
N SER A 47 14.82 2.19 13.31
CA SER A 47 14.60 0.87 13.92
C SER A 47 14.42 -0.20 12.85
N ALA A 48 14.92 -1.41 13.09
CA ALA A 48 14.77 -2.53 12.16
C ALA A 48 13.29 -2.91 11.94
N GLU A 49 12.41 -2.62 12.90
CA GLU A 49 10.97 -2.90 12.83
C GLU A 49 10.23 -1.97 11.88
N ALA A 50 10.70 -0.73 11.69
CA ALA A 50 9.96 0.24 10.88
C ALA A 50 9.90 -0.15 9.40
N PRO A 51 11.00 -0.52 8.70
CA PRO A 51 10.95 -1.03 7.34
C PRO A 51 10.10 -2.30 7.20
N LEU A 52 10.05 -3.13 8.24
CA LEU A 52 9.27 -4.37 8.26
C LEU A 52 7.77 -4.07 8.24
N ILE A 53 7.32 -3.16 9.10
CA ILE A 53 5.93 -2.69 9.15
C ILE A 53 5.56 -2.02 7.82
N PHE A 54 6.43 -1.15 7.30
CA PHE A 54 6.19 -0.50 6.00
C PHE A 54 6.09 -1.51 4.86
N ALA A 55 6.84 -2.61 4.86
CA ALA A 55 6.74 -3.62 3.82
C ALA A 55 5.31 -4.19 3.73
N LYS A 56 4.73 -4.58 4.87
CA LYS A 56 3.35 -5.11 4.92
C LYS A 56 2.31 -4.00 4.68
N ALA A 57 2.49 -2.82 5.26
CA ALA A 57 1.57 -1.70 5.08
C ALA A 57 1.50 -1.25 3.61
N CYS A 58 2.64 -1.12 2.93
CA CYS A 58 2.69 -0.77 1.51
C CYS A 58 2.08 -1.88 0.63
N GLU A 59 2.29 -3.16 0.95
CA GLU A 59 1.64 -4.27 0.26
C GLU A 59 0.11 -4.14 0.34
N ILE A 60 -0.44 -3.95 1.55
CA ILE A 60 -1.89 -3.81 1.78
C ILE A 60 -2.43 -2.56 1.06
N MET A 61 -1.74 -1.43 1.16
CA MET A 61 -2.14 -0.16 0.53
C MET A 61 -2.18 -0.29 -1.01
N ILE A 62 -1.16 -0.92 -1.61
CA ILE A 62 -1.11 -1.15 -3.06
C ILE A 62 -2.28 -2.05 -3.49
N LEU A 63 -2.55 -3.14 -2.77
CA LEU A 63 -3.65 -4.04 -3.07
C LEU A 63 -5.00 -3.32 -2.97
N GLU A 64 -5.25 -2.60 -1.88
CA GLU A 64 -6.48 -1.84 -1.70
C GLU A 64 -6.69 -0.80 -2.80
N LEU A 65 -5.69 0.05 -3.06
CA LEU A 65 -5.80 1.10 -4.07
C LEU A 65 -6.01 0.50 -5.47
N THR A 66 -5.32 -0.61 -5.78
CA THR A 66 -5.48 -1.33 -7.05
C THR A 66 -6.89 -1.91 -7.17
N MET A 67 -7.44 -2.52 -6.11
CA MET A 67 -8.81 -3.04 -6.11
C MET A 67 -9.84 -1.92 -6.29
N ARG A 68 -9.66 -0.79 -5.62
CA ARG A 68 -10.53 0.39 -5.77
C ARG A 68 -10.47 0.96 -7.18
N ALA A 69 -9.27 1.09 -7.75
CA ALA A 69 -9.08 1.56 -9.13
C ALA A 69 -9.66 0.56 -10.15
N TRP A 70 -9.56 -0.74 -9.89
CA TRP A 70 -10.09 -1.78 -10.78
C TRP A 70 -11.61 -1.67 -11.00
N ILE A 71 -12.37 -1.28 -9.96
CA ILE A 71 -13.81 -1.01 -10.08
C ILE A 71 -14.09 -0.02 -11.21
N HIS A 72 -13.29 1.05 -11.33
CA HIS A 72 -13.46 2.06 -12.38
C HIS A 72 -13.04 1.56 -13.76
N ALA A 73 -12.06 0.65 -13.85
CA ALA A 73 -11.75 -0.01 -15.11
C ALA A 73 -12.94 -0.88 -15.58
N GLU A 74 -13.54 -1.65 -14.67
CA GLU A 74 -14.69 -2.52 -14.94
C GLU A 74 -15.94 -1.72 -15.31
N GLU A 75 -16.25 -0.62 -14.61
CA GLU A 75 -17.34 0.30 -14.94
C GLU A 75 -17.24 0.84 -16.36
N ASN A 76 -16.00 1.08 -16.83
CA ASN A 76 -15.70 1.50 -18.18
C ASN A 76 -15.54 0.35 -19.19
N LYS A 77 -15.89 -0.90 -18.79
CA LYS A 77 -15.78 -2.13 -19.60
C LYS A 77 -14.36 -2.39 -20.11
N ARG A 78 -13.34 -1.91 -19.40
CA ARG A 78 -11.93 -2.11 -19.72
C ARG A 78 -11.38 -3.28 -18.92
N ARG A 79 -10.44 -4.01 -19.54
CA ARG A 79 -9.65 -5.08 -18.87
C ARG A 79 -8.20 -4.66 -18.64
N THR A 80 -7.91 -3.37 -18.82
CA THR A 80 -6.60 -2.77 -18.63
C THR A 80 -6.77 -1.60 -17.68
N LEU A 81 -6.08 -1.68 -16.54
CA LEU A 81 -6.06 -0.62 -15.53
C LEU A 81 -5.26 0.57 -16.07
N GLN A 82 -5.79 1.78 -15.89
CA GLN A 82 -5.19 3.02 -16.38
C GLN A 82 -4.91 3.99 -15.22
N ARG A 83 -4.02 4.97 -15.44
CA ARG A 83 -3.72 6.02 -14.45
C ARG A 83 -4.97 6.81 -14.05
N SER A 84 -5.91 7.04 -14.98
CA SER A 84 -7.18 7.71 -14.72
C SER A 84 -8.07 6.95 -13.72
N ASP A 85 -7.99 5.62 -13.68
CA ASP A 85 -8.75 4.80 -12.72
C ASP A 85 -8.24 5.01 -11.30
N ILE A 86 -6.91 5.07 -11.15
CA ILE A 86 -6.24 5.34 -9.87
C ILE A 86 -6.58 6.75 -9.40
N ALA A 87 -6.46 7.75 -10.28
CA ALA A 87 -6.82 9.12 -9.97
C ALA A 87 -8.29 9.23 -9.51
N THR A 88 -9.20 8.55 -10.20
CA THR A 88 -10.61 8.51 -9.81
C THR A 88 -10.79 7.86 -8.45
N ALA A 89 -10.14 6.72 -8.19
CA ALA A 89 -10.24 6.01 -6.91
C ALA A 89 -9.72 6.84 -5.72
N ILE A 90 -8.63 7.59 -5.90
CA ILE A 90 -8.07 8.49 -4.88
C ILE A 90 -9.13 9.51 -4.45
N THR A 91 -9.84 10.14 -5.39
CA THR A 91 -10.87 11.16 -5.07
C THR A 91 -12.10 10.61 -4.31
N LYS A 92 -12.23 9.29 -4.14
CA LYS A 92 -13.36 8.66 -3.44
C LYS A 92 -13.13 8.51 -1.94
N SER A 93 -11.94 8.82 -1.42
CA SER A 93 -11.62 8.70 0.01
C SER A 93 -10.59 9.73 0.43
N ASP A 94 -10.93 10.53 1.44
CA ASP A 94 -10.04 11.49 2.12
C ASP A 94 -8.74 10.84 2.66
N MET A 95 -8.80 9.56 3.02
CA MET A 95 -7.61 8.76 3.38
C MET A 95 -6.48 8.83 2.34
N PHE A 96 -6.79 9.04 1.05
CA PHE A 96 -5.79 9.14 -0.02
C PHE A 96 -5.44 10.58 -0.39
N ASP A 97 -5.86 11.59 0.37
CA ASP A 97 -5.60 13.01 0.05
C ASP A 97 -4.09 13.34 0.01
N PHE A 98 -3.25 12.56 0.70
CA PHE A 98 -1.80 12.67 0.61
C PHE A 98 -1.22 12.41 -0.81
N LEU A 99 -2.05 11.93 -1.75
CA LEU A 99 -1.68 11.64 -3.13
C LEU A 99 -2.20 12.69 -4.14
N ILE A 100 -2.89 13.74 -3.71
CA ILE A 100 -3.50 14.74 -4.63
C ILE A 100 -2.44 15.41 -5.53
N ASP A 101 -1.25 15.64 -5.00
CA ASP A 101 -0.17 16.36 -5.71
C ASP A 101 0.77 15.45 -6.52
N ILE A 102 0.46 14.15 -6.63
CA ILE A 102 1.27 13.11 -7.33
C ILE A 102 0.69 12.75 -8.71
#